data_AF-A0A7C5RZ40-F1
#
_entry.id   AF-A0A7C5RZ40-F1
#
_cell.length_a   1.000
_cell.length_b   1.000
_cell.length_c   1.000
_cell.angle_alpha   90.00
_cell.angle_beta   90.00
_cell.angle_gamma   90.00
#
_symmetry.space_group_name_H-M   'P 1'
#
loop_
_entity.id
_entity.type
_entity.pdbx_description
1 polymer ?
#
loop_
_entity_poly.entity_id
_entity_poly.type
_entity_poly.pdbx_seq_one_letter_code
_entity_poly.pdbx_strand_id
1 'polypeptide(L)'
;MNISKTTIIIILFILFIFACNEKPKNPVSEYGDALIDSYKKGQQAGETANLDAVKRAIEGYYAANGKYPESLEAAEEFMGAKIDISKYEYDPLTGRVSLKK
;
A
#
# COMPACT_ATOMS: atom_id res chain seq x y z
N MET A 1 41.92 10.25 32.33
CA MET A 1 41.79 11.40 31.41
C MET A 1 40.76 12.33 32.00
N ASN A 2 41.18 13.40 32.67
CA ASN A 2 40.27 14.28 33.41
C ASN A 2 39.68 15.30 32.43
N ILE A 3 38.41 15.12 32.07
CA ILE A 3 37.68 16.06 31.23
C ILE A 3 37.47 17.34 32.06
N SER A 4 38.10 18.43 31.63
CA SER A 4 37.97 19.74 32.27
C SER A 4 36.54 20.26 32.14
N LYS A 5 36.03 20.96 33.16
CA LYS A 5 34.69 21.57 33.16
C LYS A 5 34.49 22.49 31.94
N THR A 6 35.55 23.15 31.47
CA THR A 6 35.54 24.00 30.28
C THR A 6 35.27 23.21 29.00
N THR A 7 35.78 21.98 28.90
CA THR A 7 35.56 21.09 27.75
C THR A 7 34.10 20.63 27.67
N ILE A 8 33.47 20.37 28.83
CA ILE A 8 32.04 20.01 28.91
C ILE A 8 31.18 21.18 28.43
N ILE A 9 31.50 22.41 28.81
CA ILE A 9 30.75 23.61 28.40
C ILE A 9 30.84 23.82 26.89
N ILE A 10 32.02 23.63 26.29
CA ILE A 10 32.21 23.79 24.84
C ILE A 10 31.42 22.73 24.07
N ILE A 11 31.42 21.48 24.53
CA ILE A 11 30.63 20.39 23.90
C ILE A 11 29.13 20.70 24.00
N LEU A 12 28.66 21.18 25.15
CA LEU A 12 27.26 21.59 25.32
C LEU A 12 26.90 22.71 24.34
N PHE A 13 27.77 23.71 24.20
CA PHE A 13 27.53 24.86 23.34
C PHE A 13 27.48 24.48 21.85
N ILE A 14 28.34 23.54 21.42
CA ILE A 14 28.32 23.01 20.04
C ILE A 14 27.00 22.29 19.76
N LEU A 15 26.49 21.49 20.70
CA LEU A 15 25.20 20.81 20.55
C LEU A 15 24.03 21.81 20.42
N PHE A 16 24.09 22.96 21.10
CA PHE A 16 23.08 24.01 20.99
C PHE A 16 23.07 24.70 19.61
N ILE A 17 24.22 24.84 18.94
CA ILE A 17 24.29 25.47 17.62
C ILE A 17 23.69 24.55 16.54
N PHE A 18 23.88 23.22 16.65
CA PHE A 18 23.28 22.27 15.70
C PHE A 18 21.77 22.08 15.87
N ALA A 19 21.23 22.31 17.07
CA ALA A 19 19.79 22.19 17.33
C ALA A 19 18.93 23.32 16.75
N CYS A 20 19.53 24.47 16.39
CA CYS A 20 18.80 25.66 15.93
C CYS A 20 18.65 25.78 14.41
N ASN A 21 19.06 24.76 13.65
CA ASN A 21 19.05 24.79 12.17
C ASN A 21 17.87 24.01 11.56
N GLU A 22 16.76 23.87 12.28
CA GLU A 22 15.53 23.33 11.70
C GLU A 22 14.98 24.32 10.66
N LYS A 23 15.05 23.96 9.38
CA LYS A 23 14.34 24.68 8.30
C LYS A 23 12.88 24.90 8.73
N PRO A 24 12.29 26.08 8.44
CA PRO A 24 10.88 26.31 8.75
C PRO A 24 10.03 25.24 8.07
N LYS A 25 9.49 24.33 8.87
CA LYS A 25 8.50 23.35 8.44
C LYS A 25 7.28 24.12 8.00
N ASN A 26 6.73 23.81 6.82
CA ASN A 26 5.47 24.37 6.36
C ASN A 26 4.35 23.38 6.76
N PRO A 27 3.76 23.53 7.96
CA PRO A 27 2.84 22.54 8.52
C PRO A 27 1.59 22.33 7.65
N VAL A 28 1.21 23.32 6.84
CA VAL A 28 0.08 23.21 5.90
C VAL A 28 0.41 22.25 4.75
N SER A 29 1.63 22.33 4.21
CA SER A 29 2.09 21.40 3.16
C SER A 29 2.18 19.99 3.71
N GLU A 30 2.78 19.81 4.89
CA GLU A 30 2.94 18.49 5.50
C GLU A 30 1.59 17.80 5.76
N TYR A 31 0.59 18.54 6.22
CA TYR A 31 -0.75 18.01 6.42
C TYR A 31 -1.43 17.62 5.10
N GLY A 32 -1.35 18.50 4.08
CA GLY A 32 -1.92 18.22 2.76
C GLY A 32 -1.30 17.00 2.09
N ASP A 33 0.02 16.89 2.14
CA ASP A 33 0.78 15.77 1.58
C ASP A 33 0.44 14.46 2.31
N ALA A 34 0.33 14.49 3.64
CA ALA A 34 -0.04 13.33 4.44
C ALA A 34 -1.46 12.80 4.12
N LEU A 35 -2.41 13.70 3.88
CA LEU A 35 -3.77 13.30 3.49
C LEU A 35 -3.78 12.63 2.12
N ILE A 36 -3.11 13.23 1.13
CA ILE A 36 -3.05 12.68 -0.24
C ILE A 36 -2.36 11.31 -0.23
N ASP A 37 -1.26 11.17 0.52
CA ASP A 37 -0.54 9.90 0.66
C ASP A 37 -1.41 8.83 1.32
N SER A 38 -2.09 9.17 2.41
CA SER A 38 -3.00 8.25 3.12
C SER A 38 -4.14 7.80 2.22
N TYR A 39 -4.70 8.71 1.42
CA TYR A 39 -5.74 8.39 0.44
C TYR A 39 -5.24 7.40 -0.63
N LYS A 40 -4.08 7.66 -1.23
CA LYS A 40 -3.48 6.78 -2.25
C LYS A 40 -3.17 5.39 -1.70
N LYS A 41 -2.62 5.31 -0.48
CA LYS A 41 -2.34 4.04 0.19
C LYS A 41 -3.61 3.25 0.46
N GLY A 42 -4.67 3.93 0.92
CA GLY A 42 -5.98 3.31 1.13
C GLY A 42 -6.56 2.74 -0.17
N GLN A 43 -6.47 3.49 -1.26
CA GLN A 43 -6.91 3.03 -2.58
C GLN A 43 -6.14 1.77 -3.04
N GLN A 44 -4.80 1.81 -2.98
CA GLN A 44 -3.96 0.68 -3.38
C GLN A 44 -4.21 -0.57 -2.53
N ALA A 45 -4.39 -0.40 -1.21
CA ALA A 45 -4.73 -1.50 -0.33
C ALA A 45 -6.10 -2.10 -0.68
N GLY A 46 -7.09 -1.26 -0.99
CA GLY A 46 -8.41 -1.70 -1.46
C GLY A 46 -8.35 -2.47 -2.77
N GLU A 47 -7.61 -1.97 -3.77
CA GLU A 47 -7.42 -2.64 -5.06
C GLU A 47 -6.70 -3.99 -4.92
N THR A 48 -5.70 -4.06 -4.05
CA THR A 48 -4.97 -5.31 -3.75
C THR A 48 -5.87 -6.33 -3.06
N ALA A 49 -6.64 -5.91 -2.05
CA ALA A 49 -7.58 -6.78 -1.36
C ALA A 49 -8.68 -7.30 -2.31
N ASN A 50 -9.17 -6.45 -3.21
CA ASN A 50 -10.14 -6.86 -4.22
C ASN A 50 -9.55 -7.86 -5.20
N LEU A 51 -8.32 -7.64 -5.68
CA LEU A 51 -7.62 -8.61 -6.54
C LEU A 51 -7.46 -9.97 -5.85
N ASP A 52 -7.10 -10.00 -4.57
CA ASP A 52 -6.96 -11.24 -3.82
C ASP A 52 -8.29 -11.96 -3.60
N ALA A 53 -9.39 -11.22 -3.40
CA ALA A 53 -10.74 -11.80 -3.37
C ALA A 53 -11.10 -12.46 -4.71
N VAL A 54 -10.80 -11.80 -5.83
CA VAL A 54 -11.02 -12.35 -7.18
C VAL A 54 -10.21 -13.62 -7.41
N LYS A 55 -8.93 -13.66 -7.00
CA LYS A 55 -8.10 -14.89 -7.08
C LYS A 55 -8.74 -16.04 -6.31
N ARG A 56 -9.18 -15.80 -5.08
CA ARG A 56 -9.86 -16.83 -4.26
C ARG A 56 -11.16 -17.31 -4.88
N ALA A 57 -11.91 -16.42 -5.53
CA ALA A 57 -13.11 -16.80 -6.25
C ALA A 57 -12.81 -17.73 -7.44
N ILE A 58 -11.76 -17.43 -8.22
CA ILE A 58 -11.28 -18.28 -9.32
C ILE A 58 -10.82 -19.65 -8.79
N GLU A 59 -10.07 -19.67 -7.69
CA GLU A 59 -9.63 -20.91 -7.03
C GLU A 59 -10.82 -21.73 -6.52
N GLY A 60 -11.81 -21.08 -5.92
CA GLY A 60 -13.06 -21.72 -5.48
C GLY A 60 -13.82 -22.33 -6.66
N TYR A 61 -13.95 -21.59 -7.76
CA TYR A 61 -14.56 -22.09 -8.98
C TYR A 61 -13.80 -23.32 -9.52
N TYR A 62 -12.47 -23.25 -9.58
CA TYR A 62 -11.63 -24.36 -10.03
C TYR A 62 -11.80 -25.59 -9.14
N ALA A 63 -11.83 -25.42 -7.81
CA ALA A 63 -12.03 -26.50 -6.87
C ALA A 63 -13.41 -27.19 -7.03
N ALA A 64 -14.44 -26.42 -7.38
CA ALA A 64 -15.79 -26.95 -7.59
C ALA A 64 -15.97 -27.63 -8.97
N ASN A 65 -15.28 -27.14 -10.01
CA ASN A 65 -15.56 -27.52 -11.40
C ASN A 65 -14.44 -28.31 -12.08
N GLY A 66 -13.24 -28.38 -11.49
CA GLY A 66 -12.05 -29.02 -12.08
C GLY A 66 -11.45 -28.28 -13.27
N LYS A 67 -11.98 -27.09 -13.62
CA LYS A 67 -11.47 -26.20 -14.66
C LYS A 67 -11.58 -24.75 -14.22
N TYR A 68 -10.72 -23.89 -14.75
CA TYR A 68 -10.81 -22.46 -14.52
C TYR A 68 -12.07 -21.88 -15.18
N PRO A 69 -12.64 -20.80 -14.63
CA PRO A 69 -13.81 -20.17 -15.21
C PRO A 69 -13.49 -19.61 -16.60
N GLU A 70 -14.44 -19.69 -17.52
CA GLU A 70 -14.25 -19.16 -18.89
C GLU A 70 -14.25 -17.63 -18.90
N SER A 71 -14.82 -17.00 -17.87
CA SER A 71 -14.80 -15.57 -17.64
C SER A 71 -14.90 -15.25 -16.14
N LEU A 72 -14.52 -14.04 -15.70
CA LEU A 72 -14.61 -13.68 -14.28
C LEU A 72 -16.05 -13.67 -13.76
N GLU A 73 -17.03 -13.42 -14.61
CA GLU A 73 -18.46 -13.46 -14.28
C GLU A 73 -18.87 -14.84 -13.73
N ALA A 74 -18.27 -15.92 -14.24
CA ALA A 74 -18.56 -17.27 -13.75
C ALA A 74 -18.05 -17.51 -12.32
N ALA A 75 -17.09 -16.72 -11.84
CA ALA A 75 -16.56 -16.80 -10.49
C ALA A 75 -17.30 -15.89 -9.47
N GLU A 76 -18.26 -15.06 -9.90
CA GLU A 76 -18.95 -14.10 -9.02
C GLU A 76 -19.68 -14.77 -7.84
N GLU A 77 -20.23 -15.97 -8.06
CA GLU A 77 -20.87 -16.74 -6.99
C GLU A 77 -19.89 -17.08 -5.86
N PHE A 78 -18.64 -17.39 -6.21
CA PHE A 78 -17.58 -17.71 -5.25
C PHE A 78 -17.02 -16.47 -4.55
N MET A 79 -17.17 -15.28 -5.15
CA MET A 79 -16.83 -14.01 -4.53
C MET A 79 -17.92 -13.51 -3.57
N GLY A 80 -19.17 -13.91 -3.80
CA GLY A 80 -20.35 -13.37 -3.11
C GLY A 80 -20.66 -11.91 -3.48
N ALA A 81 -20.05 -11.40 -4.55
CA ALA A 81 -20.21 -10.04 -5.05
C ALA A 81 -19.93 -10.00 -6.56
N LYS A 82 -20.41 -8.94 -7.22
CA LYS A 82 -20.11 -8.67 -8.63
C LYS A 82 -18.64 -8.34 -8.82
N ILE A 83 -18.03 -8.91 -9.85
CA ILE A 83 -16.65 -8.60 -10.22
C ILE A 83 -16.68 -7.51 -11.28
N ASP A 84 -16.02 -6.38 -10.99
CA ASP A 84 -15.81 -5.33 -11.99
C ASP A 84 -14.73 -5.77 -12.98
N ILE A 85 -15.14 -6.54 -14.01
CA ILE A 85 -14.25 -7.13 -15.02
C ILE A 85 -13.46 -6.04 -15.77
N SER A 86 -13.96 -4.80 -15.80
CA SER A 86 -13.26 -3.69 -16.45
C SER A 86 -11.88 -3.43 -15.83
N LYS A 87 -11.67 -3.79 -14.56
CA LYS A 87 -10.42 -3.59 -13.79
C LYS A 87 -9.38 -4.70 -13.94
N TYR A 88 -9.72 -5.83 -14.56
CA TYR A 88 -8.88 -7.03 -14.51
C TYR A 88 -8.49 -7.55 -15.88
N GLU A 89 -7.24 -8.01 -16.00
CA GLU A 89 -6.80 -8.90 -17.08
C GLU A 89 -6.89 -10.33 -16.56
N TYR A 90 -7.59 -11.19 -17.29
CA TYR A 90 -7.83 -12.56 -16.90
C TYR A 90 -7.49 -13.53 -18.05
N ASP A 91 -6.77 -14.60 -17.71
CA ASP A 91 -6.46 -15.70 -18.61
C ASP A 91 -7.22 -16.97 -18.18
N PRO A 92 -8.25 -17.41 -18.92
CA PRO A 92 -9.04 -18.59 -18.59
C PRO A 92 -8.28 -19.91 -18.74
N LEU A 93 -7.17 -19.95 -19.49
CA LEU A 93 -6.37 -21.17 -19.65
C LEU A 93 -5.54 -21.45 -18.39
N THR A 94 -5.01 -20.41 -17.77
CA THR A 94 -4.11 -20.53 -16.61
C THR A 94 -4.76 -20.13 -15.29
N GLY A 95 -5.95 -19.53 -15.33
CA GLY A 95 -6.62 -18.96 -14.15
C GLY A 95 -5.96 -17.69 -13.63
N ARG A 96 -4.96 -17.15 -14.33
CA ARG A 96 -4.19 -15.99 -13.87
C ARG A 96 -5.02 -14.72 -14.00
N VAL A 97 -5.04 -13.93 -12.94
CA VAL A 97 -5.70 -12.61 -12.91
C VAL A 97 -4.74 -11.53 -12.38
N SER A 98 -4.79 -10.35 -12.98
CA SER A 98 -4.08 -9.15 -12.53
C SER A 98 -4.91 -7.90 -12.74
N LEU A 99 -4.55 -6.81 -12.06
CA LEU A 99 -5.11 -5.49 -12.36
C LEU A 99 -4.66 -5.05 -13.76
N LYS A 100 -5.58 -4.44 -14.52
CA LYS A 100 -5.21 -3.72 -15.74
C LYS A 100 -4.26 -2.57 -15.40
N LYS A 101 -3.35 -2.30 -16.32
CA LYS A 101 -2.43 -1.16 -16.26
C LYS A 101 -3.09 0.12 -16.75
#